data_AF-A0A2H3B3Z5-F1
#
_entry.id   AF-A0A2H3B3Z5-F1
#
_cell.length_a   1.000
_cell.length_b   1.000
_cell.length_c   1.000
_cell.angle_alpha   90.00
_cell.angle_beta   90.00
_cell.angle_gamma   90.00
#
_symmetry.space_group_name_H-M   'P 1'
#
loop_
_entity.id
_entity.type
_entity.pdbx_description
1 polymer ?
#
loop_
_entity_poly.entity_id
_entity_poly.type
_entity_poly.pdbx_seq_one_letter_code
_entity_poly.pdbx_strand_id
1 'polypeptide(L)'
;MGTYLHSTRPGFDTEQLVWTNKSTSAAGTTPVGNRAFRKTIQSPYGKGAVCAKVVLTTDNGYTVYANGQNLGSGSDYTAAQAYSVPQLNPDENVLAVNGVNTGGPAGVIGTILVAYSDGTSVSYVTDSTWKSFVGVQNRFELAPTNDDTWAAATISGKYGVSPWGEITVRCRTLDVLLSIFTL
;
A
#
# COMPACT_ATOMS: atom_id res chain seq x y z
N MET A 1 -11.07 30.21 -6.54
CA MET A 1 -10.24 29.15 -7.15
C MET A 1 -9.52 28.44 -6.02
N GLY A 2 -10.08 27.32 -5.54
CA GLY A 2 -9.52 26.59 -4.40
C GLY A 2 -8.32 25.77 -4.83
N THR A 3 -7.17 26.04 -4.23
CA THR A 3 -5.96 25.25 -4.41
C THR A 3 -6.14 23.91 -3.71
N TYR A 4 -6.24 22.84 -4.50
CA TYR A 4 -6.13 21.46 -4.01
C TYR A 4 -4.70 21.26 -3.51
N LEU A 5 -4.47 21.48 -2.21
CA LEU A 5 -3.25 21.02 -1.57
C LEU A 5 -3.36 19.49 -1.50
N HIS A 6 -2.55 18.80 -2.31
CA HIS A 6 -2.32 17.37 -2.10
C HIS A 6 -1.92 17.16 -0.64
N SER A 7 -2.67 16.32 0.07
CA SER A 7 -2.39 15.98 1.46
C SER A 7 -0.93 15.52 1.58
N THR A 8 -0.11 16.26 2.31
CA THR A 8 1.29 15.90 2.63
C THR A 8 1.37 14.81 3.70
N ARG A 9 0.22 14.32 4.18
CA ARG A 9 0.13 13.27 5.19
C ARG A 9 -0.25 11.94 4.51
N PRO A 10 0.49 10.85 4.77
CA PRO A 10 0.01 9.51 4.44
C PRO A 10 -1.32 9.25 5.16
N GLY A 11 -2.41 9.12 4.40
CA GLY A 11 -3.78 8.97 4.89
C GLY A 11 -4.66 8.32 3.82
N PHE A 12 -5.94 8.06 4.14
CA PHE A 12 -6.90 7.48 3.21
C PHE A 12 -7.93 8.52 2.74
N ASP A 13 -7.84 8.94 1.48
CA ASP A 13 -8.74 9.89 0.83
C ASP A 13 -9.34 9.33 -0.49
N THR A 14 -8.57 8.57 -1.27
CA THR A 14 -8.95 8.08 -2.62
C THR A 14 -8.67 6.59 -2.86
N GLU A 15 -8.10 5.93 -1.86
CA GLU A 15 -7.60 4.57 -1.88
C GLU A 15 -8.76 3.57 -2.05
N GLN A 16 -8.44 2.47 -2.71
CA GLN A 16 -9.37 1.39 -2.95
C GLN A 16 -8.88 0.12 -2.26
N LEU A 17 -9.82 -0.62 -1.68
CA LEU A 17 -9.55 -1.97 -1.22
C LEU A 17 -9.35 -2.86 -2.45
N VAL A 18 -8.24 -3.58 -2.49
CA VAL A 18 -7.92 -4.49 -3.60
C VAL A 18 -7.69 -5.92 -3.14
N TRP A 19 -8.09 -6.89 -3.96
CA TRP A 19 -7.84 -8.32 -3.77
C TRP A 19 -7.56 -9.04 -5.10
N THR A 20 -7.57 -10.37 -5.13
CA THR A 20 -7.23 -11.17 -6.33
C THR A 20 -8.42 -11.63 -7.16
N ASN A 21 -9.62 -11.67 -6.57
CA ASN A 21 -10.82 -12.11 -7.26
C ASN A 21 -11.89 -11.03 -7.16
N LYS A 22 -12.74 -10.96 -8.18
CA LYS A 22 -13.95 -10.14 -8.13
C LYS A 22 -14.91 -10.75 -7.11
N SER A 23 -15.28 -9.97 -6.11
CA SER A 23 -16.48 -10.25 -5.31
C SER A 23 -17.67 -9.53 -5.94
N THR A 24 -18.85 -10.14 -5.89
CA THR A 24 -20.09 -9.51 -6.36
C THR A 24 -20.55 -8.39 -5.42
N SER A 25 -19.99 -8.31 -4.21
CA SER A 25 -20.21 -7.24 -3.24
C SER A 25 -19.01 -7.10 -2.29
N ALA A 26 -18.82 -5.92 -1.70
CA ALA A 26 -17.78 -5.67 -0.69
C ALA A 26 -17.89 -6.59 0.54
N ALA A 27 -19.11 -6.98 0.92
CA ALA A 27 -19.39 -7.92 2.01
C ALA A 27 -19.30 -9.40 1.60
N GLY A 28 -19.00 -9.70 0.33
CA GLY A 28 -18.93 -11.07 -0.17
C GLY A 28 -17.73 -11.84 0.38
N THR A 29 -17.94 -13.12 0.65
CA THR A 29 -16.87 -14.02 1.10
C THR A 29 -15.88 -14.29 -0.03
N THR A 30 -14.58 -14.16 0.27
CA THR A 30 -13.51 -14.57 -0.65
C THR A 30 -12.83 -15.84 -0.14
N PRO A 31 -12.18 -16.64 -1.01
CA PRO A 31 -11.52 -17.87 -0.57
C PRO A 31 -10.38 -17.60 0.42
N VAL A 32 -10.34 -18.39 1.49
CA VAL A 32 -9.27 -18.39 2.50
C VAL A 32 -7.89 -18.57 1.85
N GLY A 33 -6.88 -17.93 2.41
CA GLY A 33 -5.48 -18.13 2.07
C GLY A 33 -4.74 -16.83 1.77
N ASN A 34 -3.46 -16.99 1.47
CA ASN A 34 -2.55 -15.89 1.17
C ASN A 34 -2.75 -15.39 -0.26
N ARG A 35 -2.50 -14.10 -0.49
CA ARG A 35 -2.46 -13.44 -1.80
C ARG A 35 -1.28 -12.49 -1.85
N ALA A 36 -0.50 -12.57 -2.92
CA ALA A 36 0.58 -11.64 -3.14
C ALA A 36 0.08 -10.42 -3.92
N PHE A 37 0.55 -9.24 -3.54
CA PHE A 37 0.36 -7.98 -4.26
C PHE A 37 1.70 -7.32 -4.48
N ARG A 38 1.90 -6.72 -5.66
CA ARG A 38 3.12 -6.00 -6.02
C ARG A 38 2.80 -4.69 -6.73
N LYS A 39 3.60 -3.67 -6.40
CA LYS A 39 3.64 -2.40 -7.09
C LYS A 39 5.09 -2.02 -7.37
N THR A 40 5.44 -1.96 -8.65
CA THR A 40 6.70 -1.38 -9.10
C THR A 40 6.51 0.12 -9.28
N ILE A 41 7.39 0.90 -8.65
CA ILE A 41 7.44 2.35 -8.72
C ILE A 41 8.71 2.73 -9.48
N GLN A 42 8.51 3.34 -10.64
CA GLN A 42 9.56 3.96 -11.43
C GLN A 42 9.66 5.44 -11.06
N SER A 43 10.87 5.92 -10.82
CA SER A 43 11.12 7.33 -10.60
C SER A 43 10.93 8.12 -11.91
N PRO A 44 10.27 9.29 -11.87
CA PRO A 44 10.20 10.16 -13.03
C PRO A 44 11.59 10.61 -13.48
N TYR A 45 11.77 10.81 -14.79
CA TYR A 45 13.03 11.30 -15.33
C TYR A 45 13.46 12.61 -14.65
N GLY A 46 14.74 12.70 -14.28
CA GLY A 46 15.32 13.89 -13.66
C GLY A 46 15.23 13.93 -12.12
N LYS A 47 14.62 12.95 -11.46
CA LYS A 47 14.65 12.83 -10.00
C LYS A 47 14.74 11.38 -9.54
N GLY A 48 15.49 11.13 -8.47
CA GLY A 48 15.63 9.81 -7.86
C GLY A 48 14.78 9.69 -6.59
N ALA A 49 14.19 8.51 -6.35
CA ALA A 49 13.51 8.22 -5.10
C ALA A 49 14.54 8.15 -3.94
N VAL A 50 14.14 8.65 -2.76
CA VAL A 50 15.04 8.78 -1.59
C VAL A 50 14.55 7.90 -0.44
N CYS A 51 13.32 8.11 0.00
CA CYS A 51 12.71 7.39 1.11
C CYS A 51 11.19 7.32 0.95
N ALA A 52 10.52 6.49 1.74
CA ALA A 52 9.07 6.42 1.74
C ALA A 52 8.45 6.24 3.12
N LYS A 53 7.19 6.65 3.21
CA LYS A 53 6.26 6.23 4.27
C LYS A 53 5.19 5.34 3.66
N VAL A 54 4.94 4.20 4.28
CA VAL A 54 3.91 3.26 3.86
C VAL A 54 2.86 3.20 4.96
N VAL A 55 1.60 3.44 4.61
CA VAL A 55 0.46 3.22 5.51
C VAL A 55 -0.43 2.18 4.89
N LEU A 56 -0.74 1.09 5.59
CA LEU A 56 -1.66 0.10 5.08
C LEU A 56 -2.39 -0.66 6.18
N THR A 57 -3.47 -1.32 5.77
CA THR A 57 -4.05 -2.44 6.50
C THR A 57 -4.61 -3.49 5.54
N THR A 58 -5.03 -4.62 6.09
CA THR A 58 -5.65 -5.70 5.31
C THR A 58 -6.66 -6.43 6.16
N ASP A 59 -7.78 -6.79 5.54
CA ASP A 59 -8.71 -7.76 6.08
C ASP A 59 -8.35 -9.16 5.53
N ASN A 60 -7.81 -10.10 6.33
CA ASN A 60 -7.68 -10.06 7.79
C ASN A 60 -6.26 -9.70 8.30
N GLY A 61 -5.22 -9.93 7.50
CA GLY A 61 -3.85 -9.61 7.93
C GLY A 61 -2.86 -9.49 6.78
N TYR A 62 -1.65 -9.03 7.08
CA TYR A 62 -0.62 -8.79 6.09
C TYR A 62 0.81 -8.89 6.63
N THR A 63 1.75 -9.09 5.71
CA THR A 63 3.16 -8.70 5.86
C THR A 63 3.55 -7.82 4.67
N VAL A 64 4.23 -6.70 4.93
CA VAL A 64 4.64 -5.72 3.91
C VAL A 64 6.15 -5.67 3.74
N TYR A 65 6.59 -5.48 2.50
CA TYR A 65 7.99 -5.47 2.11
C TYR A 65 8.28 -4.32 1.16
N ALA A 66 9.48 -3.75 1.25
CA ALA A 66 10.04 -2.84 0.25
C ALA A 66 11.38 -3.40 -0.25
N ASN A 67 11.51 -3.60 -1.56
CA ASN A 67 12.71 -4.15 -2.21
C ASN A 67 13.20 -5.46 -1.54
N GLY A 68 12.27 -6.28 -1.08
CA GLY A 68 12.55 -7.52 -0.37
C GLY A 68 12.77 -7.41 1.13
N GLN A 69 12.97 -6.22 1.67
CA GLN A 69 13.10 -6.01 3.10
C GLN A 69 11.71 -6.05 3.76
N ASN A 70 11.53 -6.93 4.75
CA ASN A 70 10.32 -6.96 5.58
C ASN A 70 10.25 -5.67 6.43
N LEU A 71 9.15 -4.92 6.29
CA LEU A 71 8.90 -3.71 7.08
C LEU A 71 8.05 -3.99 8.32
N GLY A 72 7.21 -5.02 8.28
CA GLY A 72 6.37 -5.44 9.39
C GLY A 72 5.08 -6.14 8.95
N SER A 73 4.24 -6.45 9.93
CA SER A 73 2.97 -7.17 9.74
C SER A 73 1.85 -6.59 10.60
N GLY A 74 0.61 -6.94 10.27
CA GLY A 74 -0.59 -6.54 10.98
C GLY A 74 -1.76 -7.48 10.73
N SER A 75 -2.77 -7.42 11.60
CA SER A 75 -3.96 -8.29 11.53
C SER A 75 -5.24 -7.59 12.02
N ASP A 76 -5.29 -6.27 11.92
CA ASP A 76 -6.41 -5.44 12.36
C ASP A 76 -6.78 -4.46 11.24
N TYR A 77 -7.83 -4.79 10.48
CA TYR A 77 -8.30 -3.96 9.37
C TYR A 77 -8.91 -2.63 9.84
N THR A 78 -9.28 -2.48 11.11
CA THR A 78 -9.84 -1.24 11.64
C THR A 78 -8.77 -0.18 11.92
N ALA A 79 -7.50 -0.60 11.98
CA ALA A 79 -6.36 0.24 12.30
C ALA A 79 -5.19 0.01 11.36
N ALA A 80 -4.95 0.93 10.44
CA ALA A 80 -3.78 0.92 9.58
C ALA A 80 -2.50 1.25 10.35
N GLN A 81 -1.40 0.63 9.94
CA GLN A 81 -0.08 0.87 10.51
C GLN A 81 0.78 1.65 9.53
N ALA A 82 1.69 2.45 10.08
CA ALA A 82 2.68 3.22 9.33
C ALA A 82 4.08 2.61 9.46
N TYR A 83 4.78 2.48 8.34
CA TYR A 83 6.16 2.01 8.24
C TYR A 83 7.02 3.05 7.52
N SER A 84 8.31 3.06 7.85
CA SER A 84 9.29 3.94 7.20
C SER A 84 10.27 3.12 6.37
N VAL A 85 10.52 3.54 5.14
CA VAL A 85 11.58 3.01 4.29
C VAL A 85 12.64 4.11 4.19
N PRO A 86 13.73 4.03 4.97
CA PRO A 86 14.68 5.14 5.09
C PRO A 86 15.52 5.35 3.83
N GLN A 87 15.64 4.33 2.99
CA GLN A 87 16.41 4.37 1.76
C GLN A 87 15.71 3.57 0.67
N LEU A 88 15.50 4.23 -0.46
CA LEU A 88 15.03 3.64 -1.71
C LEU A 88 16.17 3.59 -2.72
N ASN A 89 16.02 2.72 -3.73
CA ASN A 89 16.84 2.83 -4.92
C ASN A 89 16.40 4.06 -5.71
N PRO A 90 17.31 4.81 -6.34
CA PRO A 90 16.95 6.04 -7.05
C PRO A 90 15.94 5.83 -8.18
N ASP A 91 16.04 4.74 -8.93
CA ASP A 91 15.29 4.59 -10.19
C ASP A 91 14.05 3.71 -10.07
N GLU A 92 14.15 2.59 -9.37
CA GLU A 92 13.08 1.58 -9.30
C GLU A 92 12.96 0.98 -7.90
N ASN A 93 11.73 0.91 -7.39
CA ASN A 93 11.42 0.26 -6.12
C ASN A 93 10.19 -0.62 -6.25
N VAL A 94 10.18 -1.75 -5.55
CA VAL A 94 9.03 -2.64 -5.44
C VAL A 94 8.49 -2.60 -4.02
N LEU A 95 7.21 -2.25 -3.88
CA LEU A 95 6.45 -2.56 -2.68
C LEU A 95 5.68 -3.86 -2.90
N ALA A 96 5.78 -4.78 -1.95
CA ALA A 96 5.08 -6.05 -1.98
C ALA A 96 4.31 -6.28 -0.68
N VAL A 97 3.15 -6.93 -0.79
CA VAL A 97 2.29 -7.28 0.35
C VAL A 97 1.89 -8.74 0.21
N ASN A 98 2.13 -9.53 1.26
CA ASN A 98 1.44 -10.79 1.46
C ASN A 98 0.18 -10.50 2.26
N GLY A 99 -0.99 -10.51 1.64
CA GLY A 99 -2.28 -10.41 2.30
C GLY A 99 -2.82 -11.78 2.69
N VAL A 100 -3.42 -11.89 3.87
CA VAL A 100 -3.94 -13.13 4.45
C VAL A 100 -5.44 -12.98 4.70
N ASN A 101 -6.23 -13.83 4.05
CA ASN A 101 -7.64 -14.01 4.40
C ASN A 101 -7.81 -15.32 5.19
N THR A 102 -8.32 -15.21 6.41
CA THR A 102 -8.71 -16.30 7.31
C THR A 102 -10.19 -16.66 7.24
N GLY A 103 -11.00 -15.85 6.55
CA GLY A 103 -12.41 -16.09 6.25
C GLY A 103 -13.19 -14.79 6.09
N GLY A 104 -14.23 -14.82 5.26
CA GLY A 104 -15.10 -13.67 5.02
C GLY A 104 -14.60 -12.72 3.92
N PRO A 105 -14.96 -11.43 4.00
CA PRO A 105 -14.47 -10.37 3.11
C PRO A 105 -12.94 -10.26 3.16
N ALA A 106 -12.34 -9.77 2.07
CA ALA A 106 -10.90 -9.52 2.03
C ALA A 106 -10.56 -8.30 1.18
N GLY A 107 -9.54 -7.57 1.62
CA GLY A 107 -9.03 -6.42 0.91
C GLY A 107 -7.79 -5.86 1.57
N VAL A 108 -6.81 -5.48 0.74
CA VAL A 108 -5.67 -4.66 1.13
C VAL A 108 -5.99 -3.21 0.78
N ILE A 109 -5.69 -2.28 1.68
CA ILE A 109 -5.76 -0.86 1.40
C ILE A 109 -4.51 -0.17 1.93
N GLY A 110 -3.93 0.72 1.14
CA GLY A 110 -2.68 1.35 1.49
C GLY A 110 -2.28 2.52 0.61
N THR A 111 -1.37 3.32 1.15
CA THR A 111 -0.76 4.49 0.52
C THR A 111 0.74 4.46 0.74
N ILE A 112 1.49 4.79 -0.30
CA ILE A 112 2.95 4.89 -0.32
C ILE A 112 3.28 6.32 -0.67
N LEU A 113 3.80 7.10 0.28
CA LEU A 113 4.32 8.43 0.00
C LEU A 113 5.82 8.33 -0.25
N VAL A 114 6.24 8.53 -1.49
CA VAL A 114 7.64 8.53 -1.92
C VAL A 114 8.17 9.95 -1.97
N ALA A 115 9.30 10.21 -1.32
CA ALA A 115 10.04 11.47 -1.44
C ALA A 115 11.17 11.33 -2.47
N TYR A 116 11.39 12.38 -3.26
CA TYR A 116 12.38 12.42 -4.33
C TYR A 116 13.51 13.43 -4.05
N SER A 117 14.61 13.29 -4.79
CA SER A 117 15.83 14.10 -4.64
C SER A 117 15.66 15.58 -4.97
N ASP A 118 14.61 15.94 -5.71
CA ASP A 118 14.25 17.34 -6.03
C ASP A 118 13.40 18.00 -4.93
N GLY A 119 13.16 17.32 -3.82
CA GLY A 119 12.33 17.78 -2.70
C GLY A 119 10.83 17.56 -2.90
N THR A 120 10.40 17.02 -4.04
CA THR A 120 8.99 16.67 -4.28
C THR A 120 8.61 15.33 -3.68
N SER A 121 7.32 15.07 -3.56
CA SER A 121 6.78 13.76 -3.18
C SER A 121 5.60 13.33 -4.04
N VAL A 122 5.39 12.03 -4.14
CA VAL A 122 4.26 11.43 -4.88
C VAL A 122 3.63 10.32 -4.04
N SER A 123 2.31 10.30 -3.99
CA SER A 123 1.53 9.23 -3.37
C SER A 123 1.15 8.16 -4.39
N TYR A 124 1.39 6.90 -4.06
CA TYR A 124 0.91 5.73 -4.79
C TYR A 124 -0.07 4.97 -3.90
N VAL A 125 -1.28 4.74 -4.41
CA VAL A 125 -2.37 4.13 -3.67
C VAL A 125 -2.62 2.69 -4.11
N THR A 126 -3.27 1.89 -3.27
CA THR A 126 -3.85 0.61 -3.69
C THR A 126 -4.99 0.85 -4.68
N ASP A 127 -4.84 0.28 -5.86
CA ASP A 127 -5.78 0.38 -6.98
C ASP A 127 -5.59 -0.80 -7.95
N SER A 128 -6.32 -0.80 -9.07
CA SER A 128 -6.24 -1.84 -10.09
C SER A 128 -4.91 -1.91 -10.86
N THR A 129 -3.97 -0.97 -10.66
CA THR A 129 -2.65 -1.00 -11.30
C THR A 129 -1.66 -1.89 -10.56
N TRP A 130 -2.01 -2.36 -9.37
CA TRP A 130 -1.23 -3.35 -8.64
C TRP A 130 -1.31 -4.71 -9.32
N LYS A 131 -0.22 -5.46 -9.29
CA LYS A 131 -0.17 -6.86 -9.69
C LYS A 131 -0.61 -7.73 -8.52
N SER A 132 -1.28 -8.83 -8.80
CA SER A 132 -1.80 -9.73 -7.79
C SER A 132 -1.69 -11.21 -8.20
N PHE A 133 -1.54 -12.10 -7.21
CA PHE A 133 -1.39 -13.53 -7.43
C PHE A 133 -2.05 -14.35 -6.32
N VAL A 134 -2.66 -15.48 -6.69
CA VAL A 134 -3.26 -16.42 -5.73
C VAL A 134 -2.16 -17.29 -5.12
N GLY A 135 -1.91 -17.09 -3.81
CA GLY A 135 -0.74 -17.65 -3.13
C GLY A 135 0.45 -16.69 -3.13
N VAL A 136 1.55 -17.13 -2.54
CA VAL A 136 2.78 -16.34 -2.39
C VAL A 136 3.91 -17.14 -3.02
N GLN A 137 4.37 -16.69 -4.18
CA GLN A 137 5.51 -17.30 -4.86
C GLN A 137 6.79 -17.06 -4.07
N ASN A 138 7.76 -17.96 -4.18
CA ASN A 138 9.07 -17.75 -3.58
C ASN A 138 9.68 -16.45 -4.09
N ARG A 139 10.21 -15.61 -3.20
CA ARG A 139 10.87 -14.34 -3.52
C ARG A 139 9.95 -13.31 -4.21
N PHE A 140 8.64 -13.42 -4.06
CA PHE A 140 7.69 -12.47 -4.66
C PHE A 140 7.93 -11.01 -4.23
N GLU A 141 8.59 -10.81 -3.09
CA GLU A 141 8.87 -9.51 -2.51
C GLU A 141 10.09 -8.81 -3.11
N LEU A 142 10.91 -9.51 -3.91
CA LEU A 142 12.14 -8.97 -4.46
C LEU A 142 11.91 -8.22 -5.78
N ALA A 143 12.67 -7.14 -5.99
CA ALA A 143 12.62 -6.37 -7.23
C ALA A 143 12.83 -7.22 -8.51
N PRO A 144 13.81 -8.16 -8.57
CA PRO A 144 14.07 -8.93 -9.80
C PRO A 144 13.01 -9.97 -10.17
N THR A 145 12.02 -10.21 -9.31
CA THR A 145 10.97 -11.19 -9.61
C THR A 145 10.05 -10.65 -10.71
N ASN A 146 9.89 -11.41 -11.79
CA ASN A 146 9.01 -11.06 -12.91
C ASN A 146 7.53 -11.28 -12.52
N ASP A 147 6.72 -10.22 -12.63
CA ASP A 147 5.27 -10.21 -12.39
C ASP A 147 4.45 -9.83 -13.65
N ASP A 148 5.04 -9.92 -14.85
CA ASP A 148 4.39 -9.59 -16.12
C ASP A 148 3.11 -10.41 -16.33
N THR A 149 3.15 -11.69 -15.98
CA THR A 149 2.05 -12.64 -16.10
C THR A 149 1.04 -12.56 -14.96
N TRP A 150 1.31 -11.74 -13.94
CA TRP A 150 0.38 -11.57 -12.82
C TRP A 150 -0.82 -10.74 -13.24
N ALA A 151 -1.98 -11.14 -12.75
CA ALA A 151 -3.21 -10.41 -13.00
C ALA A 151 -3.21 -9.06 -12.28
N ALA A 152 -3.91 -8.09 -12.85
CA ALA A 152 -4.23 -6.86 -12.13
C ALA A 152 -5.05 -7.16 -10.86
N ALA A 153 -4.81 -6.40 -9.80
CA ALA A 153 -5.60 -6.48 -8.58
C ALA A 153 -7.05 -6.04 -8.88
N THR A 154 -8.00 -6.73 -8.27
CA THR A 154 -9.43 -6.41 -8.41
C THR A 154 -9.87 -5.50 -7.28
N ILE A 155 -10.61 -4.45 -7.60
CA ILE A 155 -11.20 -3.55 -6.60
C ILE A 155 -12.32 -4.28 -5.86
N SER A 156 -12.14 -4.50 -4.56
CA SER A 156 -13.13 -5.09 -3.65
C SER A 156 -14.11 -4.04 -3.12
N GLY A 157 -13.68 -2.80 -3.00
CA GLY A 157 -14.49 -1.70 -2.46
C GLY A 157 -13.74 -0.37 -2.43
N LYS A 158 -14.47 0.73 -2.29
CA LYS A 158 -13.88 2.05 -2.02
C LYS A 158 -13.64 2.21 -0.51
N TYR A 159 -12.69 3.05 -0.12
CA TYR A 159 -12.59 3.50 1.26
C TYR A 159 -13.95 3.97 1.82
N GLY A 160 -14.23 3.69 3.10
CA GLY A 160 -15.50 4.04 3.75
C GLY A 160 -16.65 3.07 3.49
N VAL A 161 -16.51 2.10 2.58
CA VAL A 161 -17.60 1.15 2.29
C VAL A 161 -17.72 0.07 3.35
N SER A 162 -18.95 -0.34 3.67
CA SER A 162 -19.22 -1.52 4.49
C SER A 162 -18.65 -2.79 3.84
N PRO A 163 -18.03 -3.72 4.61
CA PRO A 163 -18.02 -3.78 6.07
C PRO A 163 -16.91 -2.97 6.76
N TRP A 164 -15.95 -2.44 6.02
CA TRP A 164 -14.73 -1.85 6.60
C TRP A 164 -14.92 -0.45 7.17
N GLY A 165 -15.73 0.39 6.52
CA GLY A 165 -15.98 1.76 6.98
C GLY A 165 -14.71 2.63 6.98
N GLU A 166 -14.62 3.54 7.96
CA GLU A 166 -13.43 4.38 8.17
C GLU A 166 -12.33 3.59 8.87
N ILE A 167 -11.08 3.79 8.43
CA ILE A 167 -9.91 3.08 8.95
C ILE A 167 -9.03 4.08 9.68
N THR A 168 -8.76 3.80 10.95
CA THR A 168 -7.90 4.68 11.77
C THR A 168 -6.45 4.49 11.37
N VAL A 169 -5.73 5.56 11.01
CA VAL A 169 -4.29 5.49 10.78
C VAL A 169 -3.54 5.61 12.11
N ARG A 170 -2.97 4.50 12.60
CA ARG A 170 -2.09 4.51 13.77
C ARG A 170 -0.70 4.98 13.35
N CYS A 171 -0.47 6.28 13.53
CA CYS A 171 0.86 6.83 13.46
C CYS A 171 1.61 6.45 14.74
N ARG A 172 2.52 5.47 14.70
CA ARG A 172 3.52 5.32 15.78
C ARG A 172 4.57 6.41 15.61
N THR A 173 4.23 7.62 16.02
CA THR A 173 5.20 8.68 16.29
C THR A 173 4.83 9.27 17.63
N LEU A 174 5.79 9.23 18.56
CA LEU A 174 5.94 10.33 19.51
C LEU A 174 5.79 11.64 18.72
N ASP A 175 4.92 12.53 19.17
CA ASP A 175 4.86 13.91 18.72
C ASP A 175 6.27 14.52 18.69
N VAL A 176 6.91 14.54 17.51
CA VAL A 176 8.07 15.38 17.25
C VAL A 176 7.98 15.84 15.80
N LEU A 177 7.85 17.16 15.65
CA LEU A 177 7.93 17.98 14.43
C LEU A 177 6.64 18.12 13.60
N LEU A 178 5.62 18.71 14.23
CA LEU A 178 4.91 19.81 13.57
C LEU A 178 5.80 21.05 13.67
N SER A 179 6.28 21.56 12.53
CA SER A 179 7.21 22.71 12.33
C SER A 179 8.59 22.26 11.86
N ILE A 180 8.79 22.24 10.55
CA ILE A 180 9.80 23.01 9.79
C ILE A 180 9.44 22.72 8.33
N PHE A 181 8.61 23.58 7.72
CA PHE A 181 8.62 23.89 6.29
C PHE A 181 7.76 25.14 6.10
N THR A 182 8.28 26.26 6.61
CA THR A 182 7.99 27.59 6.10
C THR A 182 9.32 28.34 6.07
N LEU A 183 9.91 28.39 4.89
CA LEU A 183 10.75 29.51 4.47
C LEU A 183 10.12 30.05 3.19
#